data_AF-A0A377XES4-F1
#
_entry.id   AF-A0A377XES4-F1
#
_cell.length_a   1.000
_cell.length_b   1.000
_cell.length_c   1.000
_cell.angle_alpha   90.00
_cell.angle_beta   90.00
_cell.angle_gamma   90.00
#
_symmetry.space_group_name_H-M   'P 1'
#
loop_
_entity.id
_entity.type
_entity.pdbx_description
1 polymer ?
#
loop_
_entity_poly.entity_id
_entity_poly.type
_entity_poly.pdbx_seq_one_letter_code
_entity_poly.pdbx_strand_id
1 'polypeptide(L)'
;MIGETFSHGTLSNRLEVWVDDEPLLVERLQLQEGELSSVAERPWVGTLLCYPATDALRDALAPLGLYAGASLTDRLLTVRFLSDDNLICQRVMRDVWQFLRPHLTGKSPVLPRIWLT
;
A
#
# COMPACT_ATOMS: atom_id res chain seq x y z
N MET A 1 4.66 9.30 -21.71
CA MET A 1 4.83 8.05 -20.93
C MET A 1 6.22 7.53 -21.25
N ILE A 2 7.12 7.48 -20.28
CA ILE A 2 8.42 6.81 -20.47
C ILE A 2 8.11 5.33 -20.30
N GLY A 3 8.18 4.55 -21.39
CA GLY A 3 7.90 3.11 -21.40
C GLY A 3 9.07 2.26 -20.89
N GLU A 4 9.84 2.79 -19.96
CA GLU A 4 10.97 2.09 -19.36
C GLU A 4 10.44 1.13 -18.28
N THR A 5 10.83 -0.13 -18.37
CA THR A 5 10.51 -1.16 -17.38
C THR A 5 11.78 -1.56 -16.64
N PHE A 6 11.64 -2.04 -15.40
CA PHE A 6 12.74 -2.67 -14.69
C PHE A 6 13.15 -3.92 -15.45
N SER A 7 14.28 -3.84 -16.16
CA SER A 7 14.73 -4.85 -17.12
C SER A 7 15.99 -5.59 -16.69
N HIS A 8 16.75 -5.03 -15.75
CA HIS A 8 18.00 -5.61 -15.24
C HIS A 8 18.29 -5.18 -13.81
N GLY A 9 19.18 -5.91 -13.13
CA GLY A 9 19.65 -5.59 -11.78
C GLY A 9 18.80 -6.26 -10.69
N THR A 10 18.88 -5.73 -9.47
CA THR A 10 18.22 -6.33 -8.31
C THR A 10 17.57 -5.26 -7.43
N LEU A 11 16.33 -5.51 -7.02
CA LEU A 11 15.65 -4.79 -5.96
C LEU A 11 15.37 -5.74 -4.81
N SER A 12 15.82 -5.38 -3.62
CA SER A 12 15.53 -6.11 -2.39
C SER A 12 14.91 -5.16 -1.39
N ASN A 13 13.65 -5.40 -1.02
CA ASN A 13 12.97 -4.66 0.04
C ASN A 13 12.51 -5.62 1.14
N ARG A 14 12.65 -5.18 2.39
CA ARG A 14 12.14 -5.88 3.57
C ARG A 14 11.30 -4.87 4.36
N LEU A 15 10.08 -5.26 4.70
CA LEU A 15 9.14 -4.45 5.45
C LEU A 15 8.68 -5.26 6.65
N GLU A 16 8.82 -4.70 7.84
CA GLU A 16 8.38 -5.34 9.08
C GLU A 16 7.57 -4.38 9.94
N VAL A 17 6.50 -4.90 10.53
CA VAL A 17 5.69 -4.20 11.53
C VAL A 17 5.67 -5.05 12.78
N TRP A 18 6.08 -4.43 13.88
CA TRP A 18 6.10 -5.00 15.21
C TRP A 18 5.25 -4.12 16.13
N VAL A 19 4.42 -4.74 16.97
CA VAL A 19 3.64 -4.07 18.01
C VAL A 19 3.78 -4.87 19.29
N ASP A 20 4.15 -4.20 20.39
CA ASP A 20 4.34 -4.84 21.70
C ASP A 20 5.25 -6.09 21.63
N ASP A 21 6.36 -5.98 20.88
CA ASP A 21 7.34 -7.06 20.59
C ASP A 21 6.79 -8.26 19.81
N GLU A 22 5.53 -8.21 19.35
CA GLU A 22 4.93 -9.22 18.48
C GLU A 22 5.01 -8.80 17.00
N PRO A 23 5.47 -9.69 16.09
CA PRO A 23 5.52 -9.39 14.66
C PRO A 23 4.12 -9.50 14.05
N LEU A 24 3.58 -8.38 13.55
CA LEU A 24 2.29 -8.34 12.85
C LEU A 24 2.41 -8.46 11.33
N LEU A 25 3.55 -8.05 10.76
CA LEU A 25 3.83 -8.18 9.33
C LEU A 25 5.33 -8.38 9.13
N VAL A 26 5.70 -9.37 8.34
CA VAL A 26 7.07 -9.56 7.84
C VAL A 26 6.98 -9.87 6.36
N GLU A 27 7.46 -8.95 5.53
CA GLU A 27 7.42 -9.06 4.08
C GLU A 27 8.79 -8.87 3.47
N ARG A 28 9.01 -9.57 2.36
CA ARG A 28 10.21 -9.45 1.55
C ARG A 28 9.84 -9.43 0.08
N LEU A 29 10.21 -8.36 -0.59
CA LEU A 29 10.16 -8.24 -2.04
C LEU A 29 11.56 -8.43 -2.61
N GLN A 30 11.70 -9.31 -3.59
CA GLN A 30 12.92 -9.49 -4.38
C GLN A 30 12.52 -9.42 -5.85
N LEU A 31 13.11 -8.50 -6.59
CA LEU A 31 13.03 -8.44 -8.05
C LEU A 31 14.44 -8.62 -8.60
N GLN A 32 14.60 -9.44 -9.63
CA GLN A 32 15.90 -9.71 -10.22
C GLN A 32 15.77 -9.90 -11.74
N GLU A 33 16.72 -9.34 -12.50
CA GLU A 33 16.81 -9.53 -13.96
C GLU A 33 15.49 -9.29 -14.72
N GLY A 34 14.73 -8.27 -14.30
CA GLY A 34 13.45 -7.92 -14.93
C GLY A 34 12.29 -8.87 -14.65
N GLU A 35 12.43 -9.81 -13.70
CA GLU A 35 11.32 -10.63 -13.21
C GLU A 35 10.38 -9.77 -12.34
N LEU A 36 9.11 -9.64 -12.77
CA LEU A 36 8.11 -8.76 -12.18
C LEU A 36 6.84 -9.51 -11.70
N SER A 37 6.84 -10.84 -11.70
CA SER A 37 5.68 -11.64 -11.30
C SER A 37 5.21 -11.32 -9.89
N SER A 38 6.13 -11.04 -8.96
CA SER A 38 5.80 -10.70 -7.56
C SER A 38 5.10 -9.35 -7.41
N VAL A 39 5.09 -8.52 -8.46
CA VAL A 39 4.36 -7.25 -8.53
C VAL A 39 3.29 -7.27 -9.62
N ALA A 40 2.90 -8.47 -10.07
CA ALA A 40 1.90 -8.69 -11.12
C ALA A 40 2.18 -7.90 -12.41
N GLU A 41 3.47 -7.75 -12.77
CA GLU A 41 3.91 -6.99 -13.95
C GLU A 41 3.48 -5.52 -13.94
N ARG A 42 3.07 -4.97 -12.77
CA ARG A 42 2.65 -3.58 -12.64
C ARG A 42 3.81 -2.69 -12.19
N PRO A 43 4.03 -1.54 -12.87
CA PRO A 43 5.13 -0.64 -12.54
C PRO A 43 4.89 0.17 -11.25
N TRP A 44 3.64 0.35 -10.82
CA TRP A 44 3.30 1.09 -9.61
C TRP A 44 2.71 0.19 -8.54
N VAL A 45 3.46 0.00 -7.46
CA VAL A 45 3.06 -0.76 -6.29
C VAL A 45 3.11 0.13 -5.06
N GLY A 46 2.06 0.05 -4.23
CA GLY A 46 1.99 0.79 -2.97
C GLY A 46 1.51 -0.10 -1.84
N THR A 47 1.88 0.25 -0.60
CA THR A 47 1.32 -0.37 0.61
C THR A 47 1.02 0.71 1.63
N LEU A 48 -0.18 0.68 2.20
CA LEU A 48 -0.60 1.52 3.32
C LEU A 48 -0.99 0.61 4.48
N LEU A 49 -0.39 0.87 5.64
CA LEU A 49 -0.58 0.10 6.86
C LEU A 49 -1.31 0.96 7.89
N CYS A 50 -2.28 0.36 8.58
CA CYS A 50 -3.15 1.04 9.54
C CYS A 50 -3.34 0.15 10.76
N TYR A 51 -3.00 0.67 11.93
CA TYR A 51 -3.13 -0.03 13.20
C TYR A 51 -3.51 0.95 14.34
N PRO A 52 -4.43 0.59 15.24
CA PRO A 52 -5.32 -0.56 15.12
C PRO A 52 -6.46 -0.28 14.12
N ALA A 53 -6.91 -1.32 13.43
CA ALA A 53 -8.03 -1.26 12.50
C ALA A 53 -9.12 -2.28 12.86
N THR A 54 -10.26 -2.15 12.17
CA THR A 54 -11.46 -3.00 12.37
C THR A 54 -11.93 -3.55 11.03
N ASP A 55 -12.74 -4.62 11.08
CA ASP A 55 -13.42 -5.18 9.91
C ASP A 55 -14.22 -4.12 9.14
N ALA A 56 -14.91 -3.23 9.86
CA ALA A 56 -15.67 -2.15 9.25
C ALA A 56 -14.80 -1.20 8.39
N LEU A 57 -13.56 -0.92 8.84
CA LEU A 57 -12.63 -0.11 8.06
C LEU A 57 -12.12 -0.85 6.83
N ARG A 58 -11.86 -2.16 6.93
CA ARG A 58 -11.50 -2.99 5.78
C ARG A 58 -12.64 -3.01 4.76
N ASP A 59 -13.86 -3.28 5.21
CA ASP A 59 -15.02 -3.47 4.32
C ASP A 59 -15.40 -2.17 3.59
N ALA A 60 -15.20 -1.01 4.22
CA ALA A 60 -15.35 0.28 3.58
C ALA A 60 -14.41 0.50 2.38
N LEU A 61 -13.31 -0.26 2.28
CA LEU A 61 -12.35 -0.20 1.17
C LEU A 61 -12.64 -1.21 0.05
N ALA A 62 -13.61 -2.12 0.23
CA ALA A 62 -13.99 -3.09 -0.80
C ALA A 62 -14.33 -2.47 -2.17
N PRO A 63 -14.96 -1.27 -2.27
CA PRO A 63 -15.27 -0.65 -3.56
C PRO A 63 -14.06 -0.23 -4.42
N LEU A 64 -12.83 -0.25 -3.88
CA LEU A 64 -11.63 0.14 -4.63
C LEU A 64 -11.29 -0.83 -5.78
N GLY A 65 -11.83 -2.05 -5.74
CA GLY A 65 -11.77 -3.01 -6.84
C GLY A 65 -10.35 -3.35 -7.27
N LEU A 66 -10.07 -3.24 -8.58
CA LEU A 66 -8.78 -3.65 -9.17
C LEU A 66 -7.61 -2.74 -8.79
N TYR A 67 -7.87 -1.55 -8.22
CA TYR A 67 -6.82 -0.58 -7.91
C TYR A 67 -6.20 -0.78 -6.53
N ALA A 68 -6.93 -1.41 -5.60
CA ALA A 68 -6.43 -1.69 -4.27
C ALA A 68 -7.14 -2.89 -3.61
N GLY A 69 -6.39 -3.68 -2.86
CA GLY A 69 -6.90 -4.75 -2.02
C GLY A 69 -6.64 -4.47 -0.54
N ALA A 70 -7.66 -4.63 0.30
CA ALA A 70 -7.58 -4.45 1.75
C ALA A 70 -7.69 -5.79 2.48
N SER A 71 -6.76 -6.07 3.38
CA SER A 71 -6.73 -7.27 4.24
C SER A 71 -6.52 -6.86 5.69
N LEU A 72 -7.13 -7.59 6.63
CA LEU A 72 -7.01 -7.33 8.06
C LEU A 72 -6.47 -8.59 8.74
N THR A 73 -5.37 -8.47 9.46
CA THR A 73 -4.74 -9.55 10.24
C THR A 73 -4.30 -8.99 11.57
N ASP A 74 -4.75 -9.57 12.69
CA ASP A 74 -4.40 -9.13 14.04
C ASP A 74 -4.49 -7.61 14.25
N ARG A 75 -5.62 -7.04 13.76
CA ARG A 75 -5.94 -5.59 13.77
C ARG A 75 -5.02 -4.70 12.92
N LEU A 76 -4.04 -5.26 12.22
CA LEU A 76 -3.27 -4.56 11.19
C LEU A 76 -4.04 -4.61 9.86
N LEU A 77 -4.55 -3.47 9.45
CA LEU A 77 -5.11 -3.28 8.11
C LEU A 77 -3.98 -3.00 7.14
N THR A 78 -3.85 -3.88 6.15
CA THR A 78 -2.91 -3.74 5.03
C THR A 78 -3.68 -3.49 3.74
N VAL A 79 -3.44 -2.32 3.13
CA VAL A 79 -4.00 -1.95 1.83
C VAL A 79 -2.87 -1.95 0.81
N ARG A 80 -2.98 -2.80 -0.21
CA ARG A 80 -2.01 -2.90 -1.31
C ARG A 80 -2.58 -2.30 -2.58
N PHE A 81 -1.77 -1.55 -3.30
CA PHE A 81 -2.13 -0.85 -4.53
C PHE A 81 -1.30 -1.39 -5.69
N LEU A 82 -1.93 -1.58 -6.85
CA LEU A 82 -1.29 -2.01 -8.09
C LEU A 82 -1.84 -1.19 -9.25
N SER A 83 -0.98 -0.61 -10.08
CA SER A 83 -1.41 0.16 -11.24
C SER A 83 -0.35 0.25 -12.34
N ASP A 84 -0.82 0.48 -13.57
CA ASP A 84 0.03 0.93 -14.70
C ASP A 84 0.20 2.45 -14.73
N ASP A 85 -0.61 3.18 -13.96
CA ASP A 85 -0.67 4.63 -14.00
C ASP A 85 -0.36 5.22 -12.61
N ASN A 86 0.74 5.96 -12.54
CA ASN A 86 1.15 6.68 -11.34
C ASN A 86 0.06 7.61 -10.80
N LEU A 87 -0.63 8.35 -11.67
CA LEU A 87 -1.63 9.33 -11.26
C LEU A 87 -2.84 8.64 -10.62
N ILE A 88 -3.24 7.48 -11.15
CA ILE A 88 -4.30 6.66 -10.57
C ILE A 88 -3.84 6.10 -9.23
N CYS A 89 -2.65 5.49 -9.17
CA CYS A 89 -2.10 4.92 -7.94
C CYS A 89 -2.04 5.99 -6.83
N GLN A 90 -1.46 7.15 -7.11
CA GLN A 90 -1.36 8.26 -6.16
C GLN A 90 -2.73 8.80 -5.74
N ARG A 91 -3.69 8.93 -6.67
CA ARG A 91 -5.06 9.34 -6.33
C ARG A 91 -5.69 8.36 -5.35
N VAL A 92 -5.68 7.07 -5.67
CA VAL A 92 -6.31 6.03 -4.84
C VAL A 92 -5.62 5.95 -3.47
N MET A 93 -4.29 6.05 -3.42
CA MET A 93 -3.55 6.10 -2.15
C MET A 93 -3.93 7.32 -1.28
N ARG A 94 -4.14 8.50 -1.90
CA ARG A 94 -4.61 9.70 -1.20
C ARG A 94 -6.03 9.55 -0.68
N ASP A 95 -6.92 8.98 -1.49
CA ASP A 95 -8.32 8.77 -1.11
C ASP A 95 -8.39 7.82 0.10
N VAL A 96 -7.64 6.71 0.07
CA VAL A 96 -7.54 5.77 1.19
C VAL A 96 -6.95 6.42 2.42
N TRP A 97 -5.87 7.20 2.28
CA TRP A 97 -5.28 7.92 3.41
C TRP A 97 -6.27 8.90 4.05
N GLN A 98 -6.93 9.73 3.24
CA GLN A 98 -7.90 10.72 3.71
C GLN A 98 -9.07 10.04 4.42
N PHE A 99 -9.52 8.90 3.92
CA PHE A 99 -10.54 8.08 4.57
C PHE A 99 -10.06 7.53 5.92
N LEU A 100 -8.89 6.90 5.99
CA LEU A 100 -8.40 6.25 7.22
C LEU A 100 -7.98 7.25 8.31
N ARG A 101 -7.46 8.42 7.94
CA ARG A 101 -6.84 9.37 8.87
C ARG A 101 -7.77 9.84 10.00
N PRO A 102 -9.04 10.23 9.77
CA PRO A 102 -9.98 10.56 10.83
C PRO A 102 -10.23 9.39 11.79
N HIS A 103 -10.35 8.17 11.27
CA HIS A 103 -10.61 6.97 12.08
C HIS A 103 -9.41 6.60 12.96
N LEU A 104 -8.19 6.86 12.48
CA LEU A 104 -6.95 6.58 13.22
C LEU A 104 -6.58 7.65 14.23
N THR A 105 -6.79 8.92 13.89
CA THR A 105 -6.17 10.05 14.61
C THR A 105 -7.18 11.06 15.15
N GLY A 106 -8.46 10.94 14.80
CA GLY A 106 -9.48 11.95 15.08
C GLY A 106 -9.26 13.29 14.35
N LYS A 107 -8.32 13.35 13.39
CA LYS A 107 -7.96 14.58 12.68
C LYS A 107 -8.59 14.62 11.28
N SER A 108 -8.81 15.82 10.75
CA SER A 108 -9.47 16.06 9.45
C SER A 108 -8.85 15.27 8.27
N PRO A 109 -9.60 14.93 7.22
CA PRO A 109 -9.11 14.13 6.09
C PRO A 109 -8.23 14.95 5.13
N VAL A 110 -7.01 15.29 5.55
CA VAL A 110 -6.04 16.05 4.72
C VAL A 110 -5.04 15.11 4.06
N LEU A 111 -4.43 15.57 2.95
CA LEU A 111 -3.34 14.87 2.29
C LEU A 111 -2.16 14.60 3.24
N PRO A 112 -1.42 13.51 3.06
CA PRO A 112 -0.26 13.23 3.89
C PRO A 112 0.86 14.20 3.51
N ARG A 113 1.51 14.76 4.54
CA ARG A 113 2.55 15.79 4.35
C ARG A 113 3.75 15.31 3.54
N ILE A 114 4.06 14.02 3.58
CA ILE A 114 5.15 13.39 2.83
C ILE A 114 4.94 13.41 1.30
N TRP A 115 3.73 13.73 0.82
CA TRP A 115 3.43 13.84 -0.62
C TRP A 115 3.21 15.29 -1.05
N LEU A 116 3.57 16.26 -0.20
CA LEU A 116 3.53 17.70 -0.50
C LEU A 116 4.91 18.27 -0.85
N THR A 117 5.96 17.45 -0.81
CA THR A 117 7.32 17.75 -1.27
C THR A 117 7.50 17.31 -2.71
#